data_AF-A0A9X0DZI9-F1
#
_entry.id   AF-A0A9X0DZI9-F1
#
_cell.length_a   1.000
_cell.length_b   1.000
_cell.length_c   1.000
_cell.angle_alpha   90.00
_cell.angle_beta   90.00
_cell.angle_gamma   90.00
#
_symmetry.space_group_name_H-M   'P 1'
#
loop_
_entity.id
_entity.type
_entity.pdbx_description
1 polymer ?
#
loop_
_entity_poly.entity_id
_entity_poly.type
_entity_poly.pdbx_seq_one_letter_code
_entity_poly.pdbx_strand_id
1 'polypeptide(L)'
;MKLWMAVTLFAAALPALADGDVNAGAQKAASCMACHGAEGKSAVPLYPNLAGQHAPYLLHSLQAYKKGERSGGQAEVMKAFVAGLSDQDMADLSAYYSSLKP
;
A
#
# COMPACT_ATOMS: atom_id res chain seq x y z
N MET A 1 -25.73 -36.36 38.64
CA MET A 1 -25.84 -34.99 38.08
C MET A 1 -24.44 -34.54 37.69
N LYS A 2 -23.99 -34.81 36.45
CA LYS A 2 -22.72 -34.31 35.91
C LYS A 2 -23.09 -33.32 34.80
N LEU A 3 -22.92 -32.03 35.08
CA LEU A 3 -23.19 -30.95 34.14
C LEU A 3 -22.00 -30.87 33.17
N TRP A 4 -22.19 -31.23 31.91
CA TRP A 4 -21.17 -31.06 30.88
C TRP A 4 -21.32 -29.66 30.29
N MET A 5 -20.42 -28.74 30.64
CA MET A 5 -20.31 -27.45 29.98
C MET A 5 -19.71 -27.67 28.59
N ALA A 6 -20.53 -27.51 27.56
CA ALA A 6 -20.06 -27.41 26.19
C ALA A 6 -19.38 -26.04 26.00
N VAL A 7 -18.06 -26.03 25.86
CA VAL A 7 -17.30 -24.85 25.44
C VAL A 7 -17.47 -24.73 23.93
N THR A 8 -18.39 -23.88 23.49
CA THR A 8 -18.51 -23.48 22.09
C THR A 8 -17.33 -22.57 21.74
N LEU A 9 -16.39 -23.10 20.95
CA LEU A 9 -15.33 -22.31 20.33
C LEU A 9 -15.97 -21.35 19.32
N PHE A 10 -16.01 -20.05 19.64
CA PHE A 10 -16.38 -19.01 18.69
C PHE A 10 -15.14 -18.69 17.86
N ALA A 11 -15.08 -19.19 16.62
CA ALA A 11 -14.02 -18.84 15.69
C ALA A 11 -14.19 -17.37 15.27
N ALA A 12 -13.39 -16.48 15.84
CA ALA A 12 -13.30 -15.10 15.37
C ALA A 12 -12.63 -15.10 13.99
N ALA A 13 -13.36 -14.71 12.95
CA ALA A 13 -12.78 -14.39 11.66
C ALA A 13 -11.88 -13.15 11.83
N LEU A 14 -10.57 -13.38 11.84
CA LEU A 14 -9.58 -12.30 11.78
C LEU A 14 -9.82 -11.55 10.47
N PRO A 15 -9.89 -10.22 10.47
CA PRO A 15 -9.98 -9.47 9.23
C PRO A 15 -8.72 -9.80 8.43
N ALA A 16 -8.92 -10.39 7.25
CA ALA A 16 -7.85 -10.55 6.29
C ALA A 16 -7.25 -9.16 6.06
N LEU A 17 -5.96 -8.99 6.36
CA LEU A 17 -5.19 -7.88 5.82
C LEU A 17 -5.49 -7.87 4.33
N ALA A 18 -6.05 -6.77 3.82
CA ALA A 18 -6.42 -6.64 2.43
C ALA A 18 -5.21 -7.02 1.57
N ASP A 19 -5.26 -8.19 0.94
CA ASP A 19 -4.22 -8.64 0.04
C ASP A 19 -4.33 -7.77 -1.22
N GLY A 20 -3.24 -7.13 -1.62
CA GLY A 20 -3.26 -6.19 -2.74
C GLY A 20 -3.31 -6.93 -4.08
N ASP A 21 -4.12 -6.46 -5.02
CA ASP A 21 -4.17 -7.01 -6.38
C ASP A 21 -3.14 -6.29 -7.27
N VAL A 22 -2.12 -7.05 -7.72
CA VAL A 22 -1.04 -6.55 -8.59
C VAL A 22 -1.58 -5.97 -9.91
N ASN A 23 -2.62 -6.57 -10.49
CA ASN A 23 -3.17 -6.11 -11.77
C ASN A 23 -3.97 -4.81 -11.59
N ALA A 24 -4.78 -4.73 -10.53
CA ALA A 24 -5.47 -3.49 -10.17
C ALA A 24 -4.46 -2.37 -9.84
N GLY A 25 -3.39 -2.72 -9.13
CA GLY A 25 -2.29 -1.82 -8.80
C GLY A 25 -1.59 -1.30 -10.04
N ALA A 26 -1.29 -2.16 -11.02
CA ALA A 26 -0.68 -1.78 -12.29
C ALA A 26 -1.52 -0.76 -13.06
N GLN A 27 -2.85 -0.94 -13.10
CA GLN A 27 -3.76 0.00 -13.76
C GLN A 27 -3.78 1.37 -13.05
N LYS A 28 -3.82 1.37 -11.71
CA LYS A 28 -3.80 2.61 -10.92
C LYS A 28 -2.44 3.32 -10.95
N ALA A 29 -1.34 2.59 -11.12
CA ALA A 29 0.01 3.12 -11.10
C ALA A 29 0.31 4.12 -12.23
N ALA A 30 -0.54 4.19 -13.28
CA ALA A 30 -0.34 5.09 -14.42
C ALA A 30 -0.07 6.56 -14.01
N SER A 31 -0.76 7.07 -12.99
CA SER A 31 -0.56 8.45 -12.49
C SER A 31 0.75 8.63 -11.70
N CYS A 32 1.34 7.54 -11.20
CA CYS A 32 2.54 7.53 -10.38
C CYS A 32 3.83 7.46 -11.23
N MET A 33 3.73 6.90 -12.44
CA MET A 33 4.88 6.61 -13.31
C MET A 33 5.63 7.87 -13.76
N ALA A 34 4.95 9.02 -13.84
CA ALA A 34 5.57 10.28 -14.24
C ALA A 34 6.71 10.71 -13.30
N CYS A 35 6.63 10.35 -12.01
CA CYS A 35 7.65 10.68 -11.02
C CYS A 35 8.46 9.45 -10.61
N HIS A 36 7.83 8.28 -10.47
CA HIS A 36 8.50 7.07 -9.98
C HIS A 36 9.02 6.15 -11.08
N GLY A 37 8.81 6.49 -12.35
CA GLY A 37 9.18 5.68 -13.51
C GLY A 37 8.17 4.59 -13.83
N ALA A 38 8.10 4.19 -15.09
CA ALA A 38 7.18 3.15 -15.58
C ALA A 38 7.38 1.80 -14.87
N GLU A 39 8.65 1.47 -14.58
CA GLU A 39 9.06 0.25 -13.88
C GLU A 39 9.33 0.50 -12.39
N GLY A 40 8.87 1.62 -11.82
CA GLY A 40 9.20 2.00 -10.43
C GLY A 40 10.65 2.42 -10.22
N LYS A 41 11.36 2.75 -11.30
CA LYS A 41 12.74 3.27 -11.32
C LYS A 41 12.73 4.70 -11.83
N SER A 42 12.88 5.65 -10.93
CA SER A 42 12.90 7.07 -11.25
C SER A 42 14.16 7.45 -12.02
N ALA A 43 14.00 8.28 -13.07
CA ALA A 43 15.10 8.94 -13.74
C ALA A 43 15.57 10.23 -13.02
N VAL A 44 14.77 10.74 -12.09
CA VAL A 44 15.04 11.96 -11.33
C VAL A 44 15.52 11.58 -9.93
N PRO A 45 16.76 11.93 -9.53
CA PRO A 45 17.33 11.51 -8.24
C PRO A 45 16.52 11.92 -7.00
N LEU A 46 15.70 12.96 -7.14
CA LEU A 46 14.87 13.49 -6.06
C LEU A 46 13.62 12.63 -5.78
N TYR A 47 13.17 11.82 -6.74
CA TYR A 47 12.03 10.92 -6.55
C TYR A 47 12.51 9.50 -6.24
N PRO A 48 11.95 8.85 -5.21
CA PRO A 48 12.40 7.53 -4.80
C PRO A 48 12.01 6.46 -5.81
N ASN A 49 12.87 5.46 -5.95
CA ASN A 49 12.54 4.20 -6.61
C ASN A 49 11.57 3.40 -5.74
N LEU A 50 10.58 2.79 -6.38
CA LEU A 50 9.56 1.96 -5.75
C LEU A 50 9.69 0.48 -6.11
N ALA A 51 10.39 0.16 -7.21
CA ALA A 51 10.53 -1.19 -7.74
C ALA A 51 11.12 -2.15 -6.70
N GLY A 52 10.42 -3.24 -6.42
CA GLY A 52 10.86 -4.30 -5.50
C GLY A 52 10.91 -3.88 -4.03
N GLN A 53 10.41 -2.70 -3.68
CA GLN A 53 10.29 -2.28 -2.28
C GLN A 53 9.26 -3.16 -1.56
N HIS A 54 9.43 -3.36 -0.25
CA HIS A 54 8.54 -4.21 0.53
C HIS A 54 7.10 -3.64 0.55
N ALA A 55 6.11 -4.44 0.15
CA ALA A 55 4.71 -4.02 0.12
C ALA A 55 4.20 -3.42 1.46
N PRO A 56 4.51 -3.97 2.65
CA PRO A 56 4.09 -3.35 3.91
C PRO A 56 4.68 -1.95 4.13
N TYR A 57 5.92 -1.72 3.69
CA TYR A 57 6.56 -0.41 3.78
C TYR A 57 5.91 0.60 2.83
N LEU A 58 5.60 0.18 1.60
CA LEU A 58 4.90 1.03 0.63
C LEU A 58 3.51 1.41 1.15
N LEU A 59 2.75 0.43 1.66
CA LEU A 59 1.41 0.65 2.19
C LEU A 59 1.45 1.62 3.37
N HIS A 60 2.35 1.37 4.33
CA HIS A 60 2.53 2.25 5.47
C HIS A 60 2.93 3.67 5.03
N SER A 61 3.82 3.80 4.04
CA SER A 61 4.25 5.09 3.52
C SER A 61 3.10 5.87 2.88
N LEU A 62 2.29 5.22 2.03
CA LEU A 62 1.12 5.82 1.40
C LEU A 62 0.10 6.30 2.45
N GLN A 63 -0.18 5.46 3.44
CA GLN A 63 -1.05 5.81 4.57
C GLN A 63 -0.50 6.99 5.38
N ALA A 64 0.81 7.01 5.64
CA ALA A 64 1.46 8.10 6.38
C ALA A 64 1.41 9.43 5.62
N TYR A 65 1.58 9.43 4.29
CA TYR A 65 1.34 10.64 3.48
C TYR A 65 -0.12 11.06 3.56
N LYS A 66 -1.08 10.12 3.41
CA LYS A 66 -2.51 10.44 3.41
C LYS A 66 -3.00 11.00 4.74
N LYS A 67 -2.46 10.51 5.86
CA LYS A 67 -2.72 11.00 7.22
C LYS A 67 -1.95 12.30 7.55
N GLY A 68 -1.01 12.69 6.71
CA GLY A 68 -0.15 13.85 6.94
C GLY A 68 0.97 13.65 7.96
N GLU A 69 1.23 12.40 8.36
CA GLU A 69 2.34 12.02 9.24
C GLU A 69 3.70 12.25 8.57
N ARG A 70 3.76 12.07 7.24
CA ARG A 70 4.87 12.57 6.42
C ARG A 70 4.51 13.94 5.88
N SER A 71 5.29 14.96 6.24
CA SER A 71 5.00 16.36 5.92
C SER A 71 6.25 17.16 5.57
N GLY A 72 6.06 18.33 4.96
CA GLY A 72 7.11 19.26 4.58
C GLY A 72 7.81 18.91 3.25
N GLY A 73 8.34 19.94 2.58
CA GLY A 73 9.09 19.78 1.32
C GLY A 73 8.35 18.94 0.27
N GLN A 74 9.04 17.93 -0.26
CA GLN A 74 8.52 17.02 -1.29
C GLN A 74 7.39 16.10 -0.79
N ALA A 75 7.16 15.98 0.52
CA ALA A 75 6.05 15.19 1.05
C ALA A 75 4.68 15.81 0.69
N GLU A 76 4.61 17.14 0.55
CA GLU A 76 3.39 17.83 0.18
C GLU A 76 2.97 17.54 -1.28
N VAL A 77 3.95 17.24 -2.15
CA VAL A 77 3.67 16.76 -3.51
C VAL A 77 2.99 15.40 -3.45
N MET A 78 3.56 14.44 -2.72
CA MET A 78 2.99 13.08 -2.63
C MET A 78 1.62 13.05 -1.93
N LYS A 79 1.38 13.92 -0.96
CA LYS A 79 0.07 14.09 -0.30
C LYS A 79 -1.07 14.32 -1.30
N ALA A 80 -0.83 15.16 -2.31
CA ALA A 80 -1.84 15.45 -3.34
C ALA A 80 -2.25 14.20 -4.13
N PHE A 81 -1.31 13.28 -4.39
CA PHE A 81 -1.57 12.05 -5.12
C PHE A 81 -2.24 10.97 -4.28
N VAL A 82 -1.96 10.91 -2.98
CA VAL A 82 -2.57 9.89 -2.09
C VAL A 82 -3.93 10.31 -1.52
N ALA A 83 -4.30 11.59 -1.60
CA ALA A 83 -5.53 12.12 -1.01
C ALA A 83 -6.79 11.39 -1.49
N GLY A 84 -6.85 11.03 -2.78
CA GLY A 84 -8.00 10.35 -3.39
C GLY A 84 -7.95 8.82 -3.34
N LEU A 85 -6.86 8.21 -2.87
CA LEU A 85 -6.70 6.75 -2.89
C LEU A 85 -7.55 6.10 -1.80
N SER A 86 -8.26 5.03 -2.12
CA SER A 86 -8.86 4.17 -1.08
C SER A 86 -7.78 3.35 -0.33
N ASP A 87 -8.14 2.71 0.78
CA ASP A 87 -7.21 1.79 1.46
C ASP A 87 -6.84 0.59 0.57
N GLN A 88 -7.79 0.11 -0.23
CA GLN A 88 -7.55 -0.95 -1.20
C GLN A 88 -6.62 -0.46 -2.32
N ASP A 89 -6.80 0.77 -2.80
CA ASP A 89 -5.93 1.34 -3.84
C ASP A 89 -4.48 1.38 -3.39
N MET A 90 -4.25 1.76 -2.12
CA MET A 90 -2.91 1.79 -1.54
C MET A 90 -2.34 0.37 -1.38
N ALA A 91 -3.16 -0.62 -1.03
CA ALA A 91 -2.75 -2.02 -0.96
C ALA A 91 -2.36 -2.56 -2.35
N ASP A 92 -3.19 -2.32 -3.36
CA ASP A 92 -2.96 -2.74 -4.75
C ASP A 92 -1.70 -2.11 -5.33
N LEU A 93 -1.51 -0.79 -5.17
CA LEU A 93 -0.29 -0.09 -5.59
C LEU A 93 0.96 -0.66 -4.90
N SER A 94 0.85 -0.97 -3.62
CA SER A 94 1.96 -1.54 -2.84
C SER A 94 2.32 -2.95 -3.32
N ALA A 95 1.32 -3.78 -3.60
CA ALA A 95 1.53 -5.11 -4.18
C ALA A 95 2.18 -5.02 -5.56
N TYR A 96 1.68 -4.13 -6.43
CA TYR A 96 2.24 -3.90 -7.76
C TYR A 96 3.72 -3.51 -7.71
N TYR A 97 4.08 -2.41 -7.03
CA TYR A 97 5.47 -1.96 -7.01
C TYR A 97 6.42 -2.94 -6.34
N SER A 98 5.94 -3.68 -5.32
CA SER A 98 6.72 -4.73 -4.68
C SER A 98 7.01 -5.93 -5.59
N SER A 99 6.12 -6.20 -6.55
CA SER A 99 6.32 -7.28 -7.54
C SER A 99 7.34 -6.96 -8.63
N LEU A 100 7.70 -5.67 -8.80
CA LEU A 100 8.63 -5.25 -9.83
C LEU A 100 10.08 -5.62 -9.48
N LYS A 101 10.92 -5.76 -10.49
CA LYS A 101 12.35 -6.04 -10.30
C LYS A 101 13.07 -4.79 -9.75
N PRO A 102 13.81 -4.88 -8.63
CA PRO A 102 14.63 -3.78 -8.12
C PRO A 102 15.57 -3.18 -9.16
#